data_AF-A0A6G3WWM9-F1
#
_entry.id   AF-A0A6G3WWM9-F1
#
_cell.length_a   1.000
_cell.length_b   1.000
_cell.length_c   1.000
_cell.angle_alpha   90.00
_cell.angle_beta   90.00
_cell.angle_gamma   90.00
#
_symmetry.space_group_name_H-M   'P 1'
#
loop_
_entity.id
_entity.type
_entity.pdbx_description
1 polymer ?
#
loop_
_entity_poly.entity_id
_entity_poly.type
_entity_poly.pdbx_seq_one_letter_code
_entity_poly.pdbx_strand_id
1 'polypeptide(L)'
;TDGLRAALNSRTALFDRPTVEALAHRLTTLLHRLCAHPGLPVDQVPVLDPAETRWVLAASTGPDTPLPGRTLVDLVREQAARTPAAEALRDGDRSWSYGEFDTEADRLAGLLAEHGVRRGDTVAV
;
A
#
# COMPACT_ATOMS: atom_id res chain seq x y z
N THR A 1 39.07 -32.63 -5.27
CA THR A 1 37.65 -32.33 -5.54
C THR A 1 37.56 -30.87 -5.85
N ASP A 2 37.22 -30.51 -7.09
CA ASP A 2 37.09 -29.10 -7.45
C ASP A 2 35.92 -28.48 -6.70
N GLY A 3 36.18 -27.35 -6.06
CA GLY A 3 35.20 -26.63 -5.26
C GLY A 3 35.52 -25.15 -5.26
N LEU A 4 34.49 -24.31 -5.20
CA LEU A 4 34.64 -22.87 -5.10
C LEU A 4 34.88 -22.49 -3.63
N ARG A 5 35.96 -21.75 -3.37
CA ARG A 5 36.18 -21.09 -2.08
C ARG A 5 35.99 -19.59 -2.26
N ALA A 6 35.17 -19.00 -1.39
CA ALA A 6 34.91 -17.56 -1.38
C ALA A 6 35.04 -17.03 0.06
N ALA A 7 35.42 -15.76 0.18
CA ALA A 7 35.49 -15.05 1.46
C ALA A 7 34.74 -13.71 1.32
N LEU A 8 33.94 -13.35 2.33
CA LEU A 8 33.31 -12.04 2.42
C LEU A 8 34.10 -11.18 3.41
N ASN A 9 34.71 -10.12 2.89
CA ASN A 9 35.34 -9.10 3.71
C ASN A 9 34.31 -7.99 3.96
N SER A 10 33.96 -7.75 5.23
CA SER A 10 32.98 -6.73 5.62
C SER A 10 33.58 -5.71 6.59
N ARG A 11 32.99 -4.51 6.62
CA ARG A 11 33.28 -3.51 7.64
C ARG A 11 32.32 -3.71 8.80
N THR A 12 32.84 -4.09 9.97
CA THR A 12 32.02 -4.33 11.18
C THR A 12 31.28 -3.11 11.68
N ALA A 13 31.71 -1.90 11.29
CA ALA A 13 30.99 -0.65 11.55
C ALA A 13 29.67 -0.52 10.75
N LEU A 14 29.50 -1.31 9.68
CA LEU A 14 28.33 -1.25 8.78
C LEU A 14 27.53 -2.56 8.77
N PHE A 15 28.18 -3.68 9.06
CA PHE A 15 27.57 -5.00 8.99
C PHE A 15 27.85 -5.78 10.25
N ASP A 16 26.77 -6.22 10.90
CA ASP A 16 26.85 -7.19 11.96
C ASP A 16 27.06 -8.62 11.39
N ARG A 17 27.42 -9.54 12.28
CA ARG A 17 27.69 -10.93 11.91
C ARG A 17 26.47 -11.61 11.26
N PRO A 18 25.24 -11.50 11.79
CA PRO A 18 24.06 -12.09 11.17
C PRO A 18 23.81 -11.59 9.74
N THR A 19 24.02 -10.30 9.46
CA THR A 19 23.85 -9.76 8.11
C THR A 19 24.84 -10.36 7.12
N VAL A 20 26.11 -10.48 7.49
CA VAL A 20 27.13 -11.08 6.61
C VAL A 20 26.83 -12.56 6.35
N GLU A 21 26.35 -13.28 7.35
CA GLU A 21 25.95 -14.69 7.21
C GLU A 21 24.75 -14.85 6.28
N ALA A 22 23.72 -13.99 6.40
CA ALA A 22 22.59 -13.97 5.49
C ALA A 22 23.02 -13.67 4.05
N LEU A 23 23.93 -12.72 3.83
CA LEU A 23 24.47 -12.41 2.50
C LEU A 23 25.25 -13.58 1.90
N ALA A 24 26.07 -14.27 2.70
CA ALA A 24 26.80 -15.46 2.26
C ALA A 24 25.85 -16.60 1.87
N HIS A 25 24.77 -16.79 2.65
CA HIS A 25 23.74 -17.77 2.36
C HIS A 25 23.02 -17.46 1.03
N ARG A 26 22.58 -16.20 0.84
CA ARG A 26 21.94 -15.74 -0.40
C ARG A 26 22.83 -15.92 -1.63
N LEU A 27 24.12 -15.56 -1.52
CA LEU A 27 25.08 -15.75 -2.61
C LEU A 27 25.21 -17.23 -2.99
N THR A 28 25.30 -18.11 -2.00
CA THR A 28 25.40 -19.55 -2.22
C THR A 28 24.13 -20.11 -2.88
N THR A 29 22.96 -19.68 -2.41
CA THR A 29 21.67 -20.08 -2.99
C THR A 29 21.51 -19.58 -4.43
N LEU A 30 21.92 -18.35 -4.72
CA LEU A 30 21.92 -17.77 -6.06
C LEU A 30 22.79 -18.58 -7.02
N LEU A 31 24.03 -18.91 -6.61
CA LEU A 31 24.94 -19.72 -7.42
C LEU A 31 24.38 -21.11 -7.72
N HIS A 32 23.76 -21.77 -6.73
CA HIS A 32 23.10 -23.06 -6.97
C HIS A 32 21.95 -22.94 -7.98
N ARG A 33 21.14 -21.87 -7.92
CA ARG A 33 20.02 -21.64 -8.85
C ARG A 33 20.51 -21.41 -10.28
N LEU A 34 21.54 -20.59 -10.45
CA LEU A 34 22.17 -20.33 -11.74
C LEU A 34 22.75 -21.60 -12.36
N CYS A 35 23.40 -22.45 -11.55
CA CYS A 35 23.93 -23.73 -12.02
C CYS A 35 22.81 -24.73 -12.39
N ALA A 36 21.70 -24.75 -11.64
CA ALA A 36 20.57 -25.64 -11.92
C ALA A 36 19.74 -25.19 -13.14
N HIS A 37 19.71 -23.90 -13.43
CA HIS A 37 18.91 -23.31 -14.50
C HIS A 37 19.74 -22.34 -15.37
N PRO A 38 20.70 -22.84 -16.18
CA PRO A 38 21.63 -21.98 -16.93
C PRO A 38 20.96 -21.13 -18.02
N GLY A 39 19.74 -21.48 -18.44
CA GLY A 39 18.96 -20.70 -19.40
C GLY A 39 18.06 -19.62 -18.78
N LEU A 40 18.02 -19.52 -17.44
CA LEU A 40 17.20 -18.52 -16.75
C LEU A 40 17.88 -17.14 -16.85
N PRO A 41 17.18 -16.10 -17.33
CA PRO A 41 17.69 -14.73 -17.30
C PRO A 41 18.08 -14.33 -15.87
N VAL A 42 19.23 -13.67 -15.73
CA VAL A 42 19.80 -13.32 -14.41
C VAL A 42 18.85 -12.43 -13.58
N ASP A 43 18.10 -11.55 -14.25
CA ASP A 43 17.10 -10.66 -13.65
C ASP A 43 15.86 -11.40 -13.11
N GLN A 44 15.65 -12.66 -13.50
CA GLN A 44 14.54 -13.49 -13.04
C GLN A 44 14.95 -14.47 -11.92
N VAL A 45 16.22 -14.51 -11.54
CA VAL A 45 16.69 -15.39 -10.47
C VAL A 45 16.37 -14.75 -9.12
N PRO A 46 15.53 -15.36 -8.27
CA PRO A 46 15.23 -14.77 -6.98
C PRO A 46 16.47 -14.79 -6.10
N VAL A 47 16.78 -13.67 -5.45
CA VAL A 47 17.92 -13.54 -4.53
C VAL A 47 17.58 -14.09 -3.15
N LEU A 48 16.36 -13.82 -2.68
CA LEU A 48 15.87 -14.31 -1.40
C LEU A 48 15.46 -15.78 -1.53
N ASP A 49 15.61 -16.51 -0.44
CA ASP A 49 14.99 -17.83 -0.32
C ASP A 49 13.47 -17.70 -0.04
N PRO A 50 12.69 -18.79 -0.17
CA PRO A 50 11.25 -18.74 0.07
C PRO A 50 10.87 -18.36 1.52
N ALA A 51 11.68 -18.69 2.52
CA ALA A 51 11.43 -18.35 3.91
C ALA A 51 11.69 -16.86 4.17
N GLU A 52 12.79 -16.33 3.66
CA GLU A 52 13.10 -14.89 3.69
C GLU A 52 12.03 -14.08 2.96
N THR A 53 11.59 -14.54 1.79
CA THR A 53 10.51 -13.87 1.03
C THR A 53 9.22 -13.81 1.85
N ARG A 54 8.82 -14.92 2.49
CA ARG A 54 7.63 -14.93 3.36
C ARG A 54 7.79 -13.99 4.55
N TRP A 55 8.97 -13.96 5.17
CA TRP A 55 9.25 -13.08 6.30
C TRP A 55 9.16 -11.61 5.90
N VAL A 56 9.78 -11.22 4.77
CA VAL A 56 9.71 -9.85 4.25
C VAL A 56 8.27 -9.46 3.93
N LEU A 57 7.52 -10.33 3.24
CA LEU A 57 6.12 -10.06 2.92
C LEU A 57 5.29 -9.86 4.19
N ALA A 58 5.38 -10.78 5.15
CA ALA A 58 4.64 -10.67 6.41
C ALA A 58 5.02 -9.44 7.25
N ALA A 59 6.29 -9.01 7.20
CA ALA A 59 6.75 -7.81 7.88
C ALA A 59 6.35 -6.51 7.16
N SER A 60 6.08 -6.57 5.86
CA SER A 60 5.80 -5.39 5.02
C SER A 60 4.31 -5.16 4.80
N THR A 61 3.50 -6.21 4.89
CA THR A 61 2.04 -6.11 4.83
C THR A 61 1.51 -5.94 6.25
N GLY A 62 0.93 -4.78 6.56
CA GLY A 62 0.16 -4.59 7.78
C GLY A 62 -1.02 -5.57 7.88
N PRO A 63 -1.78 -5.54 8.99
CA PRO A 63 -2.92 -6.42 9.14
C PRO A 63 -3.95 -6.20 8.03
N ASP A 64 -4.45 -7.30 7.45
CA ASP A 64 -5.59 -7.26 6.55
C ASP A 64 -6.80 -6.71 7.29
N THR A 65 -7.17 -5.47 6.96
CA THR A 65 -8.31 -4.80 7.58
C THR A 65 -9.45 -4.79 6.58
N PRO A 66 -10.55 -5.55 6.82
CA PRO A 66 -11.68 -5.55 5.90
C PRO A 66 -12.31 -4.16 5.88
N LEU A 67 -12.31 -3.53 4.70
CA LEU A 67 -13.01 -2.27 4.51
C LEU A 67 -14.49 -2.57 4.26
N PRO A 68 -15.41 -1.90 4.98
CA PRO A 68 -16.82 -2.04 4.72
C PRO A 68 -17.14 -1.57 3.29
N GLY A 69 -18.14 -2.17 2.64
CA GLY A 69 -18.58 -1.81 1.28
C GLY A 69 -19.33 -0.47 1.20
N ARG A 70 -18.84 0.55 1.89
CA ARG A 70 -19.40 1.90 1.96
C ARG A 70 -18.56 2.87 1.15
N THR A 71 -19.23 3.79 0.48
CA THR A 71 -18.60 4.91 -0.22
C THR A 71 -18.29 6.05 0.75
N LEU A 72 -17.47 7.01 0.33
CA LEU A 72 -17.26 8.25 1.10
C LEU A 72 -18.58 9.00 1.33
N VAL A 73 -19.48 8.99 0.35
CA VAL A 73 -20.81 9.61 0.45
C VAL A 73 -21.64 8.94 1.55
N ASP A 74 -21.62 7.61 1.64
CA ASP A 74 -22.34 6.89 2.71
C ASP A 74 -21.82 7.27 4.10
N LEU A 75 -20.50 7.38 4.26
CA LEU A 75 -19.90 7.76 5.55
C LEU A 75 -20.26 9.19 5.97
N VAL A 76 -20.32 10.13 5.03
CA VAL A 76 -20.75 11.51 5.29
C VAL A 76 -22.22 11.55 5.69
N ARG A 77 -23.10 10.86 4.96
CA ARG A 77 -24.54 10.78 5.26
C ARG A 77 -24.81 10.14 6.62
N GLU A 78 -24.10 9.06 6.96
CA GLU A 78 -24.18 8.44 8.28
C GLU A 78 -23.78 9.41 9.39
N GLN A 79 -22.74 10.23 9.19
CA GLN A 79 -22.31 11.23 10.16
C GLN A 79 -23.31 12.39 10.26
N ALA A 80 -23.88 12.84 9.15
CA ALA A 80 -24.92 13.87 9.13
C ALA A 80 -26.20 13.42 9.84
N ALA A 81 -26.60 12.16 9.67
CA ALA A 81 -27.71 11.59 10.42
C ALA A 81 -27.40 11.46 11.92
N ARG A 82 -26.15 11.14 12.29
CA ARG A 82 -25.74 10.95 13.69
C ARG A 82 -25.63 12.26 14.46
N THR A 83 -25.06 13.30 13.85
CA THR A 83 -24.81 14.59 14.50
C THR A 83 -25.14 15.76 13.57
N PRO A 84 -26.42 15.96 13.21
CA PRO A 84 -26.80 16.91 12.16
C PRO A 84 -26.42 18.36 12.50
N ALA A 85 -26.47 18.75 13.77
CA ALA A 85 -26.14 20.09 14.23
C ALA A 85 -24.65 20.29 14.57
N ALA A 86 -23.83 19.24 14.51
CA ALA A 86 -22.40 19.38 14.73
C ALA A 86 -21.74 20.07 13.54
N GLU A 87 -20.73 20.90 13.80
CA GLU A 87 -19.98 21.59 12.77
C GLU A 87 -19.20 20.60 11.89
N ALA A 88 -19.37 20.72 10.57
CA ALA A 88 -18.69 19.91 9.56
C ALA A 88 -17.59 20.70 8.84
N LEU A 89 -17.85 21.98 8.53
CA LEU A 89 -16.95 22.83 7.76
C LEU A 89 -16.98 24.25 8.31
N ARG A 90 -15.82 24.90 8.36
CA ARG A 90 -15.69 26.33 8.64
C ARG A 90 -14.83 26.99 7.57
N ASP A 91 -15.33 28.11 7.05
CA ASP A 91 -14.65 29.00 6.12
C ASP A 91 -14.73 30.44 6.67
N GLY A 92 -13.62 30.90 7.25
CA GLY A 92 -13.59 32.15 8.02
C GLY A 92 -14.63 32.15 9.14
N ASP A 93 -15.50 33.17 9.14
CA ASP A 93 -16.58 33.32 10.12
C ASP A 93 -17.82 32.48 9.79
N ARG A 94 -17.88 31.88 8.60
CA ARG A 94 -18.99 31.02 8.19
C ARG A 94 -18.73 29.59 8.61
N SER A 95 -19.67 28.98 9.31
CA SER A 95 -19.67 27.56 9.64
C SER A 95 -20.89 26.86 9.08
N TRP A 96 -20.71 25.59 8.73
CA TRP A 96 -21.76 24.71 8.25
C TRP A 96 -21.81 23.50 9.16
N SER A 97 -23.03 23.12 9.55
CA SER A 97 -23.28 21.85 10.21
C SER A 97 -23.26 20.69 9.21
N TYR A 98 -23.12 19.44 9.71
CA TYR A 98 -23.19 18.27 8.84
C TYR A 98 -24.52 18.17 8.10
N GLY A 99 -25.65 18.57 8.71
CA GLY A 99 -26.96 18.55 8.04
C GLY A 99 -27.08 19.58 6.92
N GLU A 100 -26.55 20.79 7.12
CA GLU A 100 -26.53 21.83 6.08
C GLU A 100 -25.60 21.43 4.92
N PHE A 101 -24.44 20.86 5.25
CA PHE A 101 -23.48 20.37 4.25
C PHE A 101 -24.08 19.26 3.38
N ASP A 102 -24.73 18.26 3.99
CA ASP A 102 -25.37 17.15 3.26
C ASP A 102 -26.49 17.65 2.33
N THR A 103 -27.30 18.60 2.82
CA THR A 103 -28.38 19.20 2.03
C THR A 103 -27.86 19.94 0.79
N GLU A 104 -26.80 20.73 0.92
CA GLU A 104 -26.24 21.47 -0.21
C GLU A 104 -25.47 20.55 -1.17
N ALA A 105 -24.80 19.51 -0.66
CA ALA A 105 -24.18 18.48 -1.48
C ALA A 105 -25.22 17.74 -2.34
N ASP A 106 -26.36 17.36 -1.76
CA ASP A 106 -27.46 16.71 -2.47
C ASP A 106 -28.09 17.64 -3.53
N ARG A 107 -28.20 18.93 -3.22
CA ARG A 107 -28.66 19.93 -4.20
C ARG A 107 -27.72 20.03 -5.40
N LEU A 108 -26.40 20.09 -5.16
CA LEU A 108 -25.40 20.11 -6.22
C LEU A 108 -25.41 18.81 -7.03
N ALA A 109 -25.57 17.66 -6.38
CA ALA A 109 -25.68 16.37 -7.05
C ALA A 109 -26.90 16.31 -7.99
N GLY A 110 -28.04 16.87 -7.56
CA GLY A 110 -29.22 17.04 -8.40
C GLY A 110 -28.94 17.88 -9.65
N LEU A 111 -28.27 19.03 -9.47
CA LEU A 111 -27.88 19.90 -10.59
C LEU A 111 -26.97 19.18 -11.60
N LEU A 112 -25.99 18.41 -11.12
CA LEU A 112 -25.10 17.63 -11.98
C LEU A 112 -25.87 16.56 -12.76
N ALA A 113 -26.82 15.89 -12.12
CA ALA A 113 -27.67 14.90 -12.78
C ALA A 113 -28.56 15.55 -13.86
N GLU A 114 -29.09 16.75 -13.61
CA GLU A 114 -29.85 17.54 -14.60
C GLU A 114 -28.99 17.92 -15.82
N HIS A 115 -27.68 18.15 -15.62
CA HIS A 115 -26.71 18.39 -16.69
C HIS A 115 -26.21 17.09 -17.36
N GLY A 116 -26.78 15.94 -17.02
CA GLY A 116 -26.52 14.67 -17.67
C GLY A 116 -25.32 13.90 -17.12
N VAL A 117 -24.74 14.32 -16.00
CA VAL A 117 -23.63 13.60 -15.34
C VAL A 117 -24.12 12.26 -14.81
N ARG A 118 -23.36 11.20 -15.09
CA ARG A 118 -23.63 9.82 -14.68
C ARG A 118 -22.45 9.23 -13.92
N ARG A 119 -22.71 8.08 -13.30
CA ARG A 119 -21.67 7.31 -12.60
C ARG A 119 -20.55 6.96 -13.57
N GLY A 120 -19.32 7.36 -13.21
CA GLY A 120 -18.12 7.11 -13.99
C GLY A 120 -17.69 8.30 -14.86
N ASP A 121 -18.54 9.33 -14.99
CA ASP A 121 -18.19 10.55 -15.71
C ASP A 121 -17.18 11.39 -14.91
N THR A 122 -16.38 12.17 -15.63
CA THR A 122 -15.40 13.10 -15.03
C THR A 122 -15.96 14.52 -15.04
N VAL A 123 -15.88 15.21 -13.90
CA VAL A 123 -16.27 16.61 -13.75
C VAL A 123 -15.04 17.41 -13.33
N ALA A 124 -14.75 18.52 -14.03
CA ALA A 124 -13.66 19.43 -13.67
C ALA A 124 -14.12 20.38 -12.56
N VAL A 125 -13.20 20.76 -11.66
CA VAL A 125 -13.41 21.67 -10.52
C VAL A 125 -12.47 22.85 -10.63
#